data_AF-A0A959IBY7-F1
#
_entry.id   AF-A0A959IBY7-F1
#
_cell.length_a   1.000
_cell.length_b   1.000
_cell.length_c   1.000
_cell.angle_alpha   90.00
_cell.angle_beta   90.00
_cell.angle_gamma   90.00
#
_symmetry.space_group_name_H-M   'P 1'
#
loop_
_entity.id
_entity.type
_entity.pdbx_description
1 polymer ?
#
loop_
_entity_poly.entity_id
_entity_poly.type
_entity_poly.pdbx_seq_one_letter_code
_entity_poly.pdbx_strand_id
1 'polypeptide(L)'
;PLPREEAVRELTKRYFQSRSPATLEDFVWWSGLTKTEARLGLELNAKELSSIEYQGATYWSDAPVETLTTFGGALFLPAFDEYLVAYRNREHALAPDQQKSVISSNGIFYPVILADGKVAGTWKRTFRGPRAIIETTALGKLPELEEAAASFASFWEKTPELS
;
A
#
# COMPACT_ATOMS: atom_id res chain seq x y z
N PRO A 1 -8.45 26.43 -10.94
CA PRO A 1 -8.84 25.23 -10.18
C PRO A 1 -9.97 24.48 -10.90
N LEU A 2 -10.01 23.15 -10.81
CA LEU A 2 -11.13 22.36 -11.38
C LEU A 2 -12.43 22.62 -10.61
N PRO A 3 -13.60 22.61 -11.25
CA PRO A 3 -14.90 22.51 -10.58
C PRO A 3 -14.95 21.31 -9.62
N ARG A 4 -15.71 21.41 -8.53
CA ARG A 4 -15.73 20.40 -7.46
C ARG A 4 -16.04 18.98 -7.98
N GLU A 5 -17.04 18.86 -8.84
CA GLU A 5 -17.44 17.57 -9.43
C GLU A 5 -16.33 16.98 -10.30
N GLU A 6 -15.69 17.79 -11.15
CA GLU A 6 -14.58 17.36 -12.00
C GLU A 6 -13.36 16.96 -11.16
N ALA A 7 -13.07 17.71 -10.08
CA ALA A 7 -12.02 17.36 -9.13
C ALA A 7 -12.29 16.02 -8.42
N VAL A 8 -13.54 15.76 -8.02
CA VAL A 8 -13.96 14.48 -7.41
C VAL A 8 -13.81 13.34 -8.41
N ARG A 9 -14.29 13.51 -9.65
CA ARG A 9 -14.14 12.51 -10.71
C ARG A 9 -12.68 12.15 -10.94
N GLU A 10 -11.82 13.15 -11.09
CA GLU A 10 -10.38 12.96 -11.36
C GLU A 10 -9.67 12.31 -10.17
N LEU A 11 -10.00 12.71 -8.94
CA LEU A 11 -9.43 12.10 -7.73
C LEU A 11 -9.82 10.63 -7.61
N THR A 12 -11.10 10.30 -7.86
CA THR A 12 -11.58 8.91 -7.84
C THR A 12 -10.85 8.05 -8.88
N LYS A 13 -10.75 8.55 -10.12
CA LYS A 13 -10.05 7.83 -11.19
C LYS A 13 -8.61 7.51 -10.80
N ARG A 14 -7.84 8.51 -10.34
CA ARG A 14 -6.43 8.33 -9.97
C ARG A 14 -6.25 7.39 -8.77
N TYR A 15 -7.17 7.43 -7.82
CA TYR A 15 -7.13 6.53 -6.67
C TYR A 15 -7.25 5.07 -7.14
N PHE A 16 -8.30 4.74 -7.90
CA PHE A 16 -8.51 3.38 -8.36
C PHE A 16 -7.50 2.92 -9.42
N GLN A 17 -6.84 3.82 -10.15
CA GLN A 17 -5.74 3.45 -11.06
C GLN A 17 -4.44 3.02 -10.36
N SER A 18 -4.29 3.33 -9.07
CA SER A 18 -3.02 3.10 -8.36
C SER A 18 -3.19 2.26 -7.09
N ARG A 19 -4.41 2.11 -6.61
CA ARG A 19 -4.75 1.44 -5.35
C ARG A 19 -5.85 0.40 -5.53
N SER A 20 -6.25 0.09 -6.76
CA SER A 20 -7.19 -1.01 -7.03
C SER A 20 -6.58 -2.37 -6.69
N PRO A 21 -7.40 -3.36 -6.31
CA PRO A 21 -8.82 -3.23 -5.95
C PRO A 21 -9.00 -2.58 -4.57
N ALA A 22 -9.96 -1.66 -4.43
CA ALA A 22 -10.25 -0.99 -3.15
C ALA A 22 -11.74 -0.79 -2.91
N THR A 23 -12.14 -0.60 -1.66
CA THR A 23 -13.54 -0.34 -1.30
C THR A 23 -13.88 1.15 -1.33
N LEU A 24 -15.18 1.48 -1.30
CA LEU A 24 -15.63 2.85 -1.10
C LEU A 24 -15.13 3.41 0.25
N GLU A 25 -15.11 2.57 1.29
CA GLU A 25 -14.65 2.92 2.63
C GLU A 25 -13.16 3.26 2.67
N ASP A 26 -12.34 2.57 1.87
CA ASP A 26 -10.92 2.89 1.71
C ASP A 26 -10.74 4.23 1.00
N PHE A 27 -11.49 4.47 -0.08
CA PHE A 27 -11.43 5.74 -0.81
C PHE A 27 -11.88 6.93 0.06
N VAL A 28 -12.95 6.78 0.84
CA VAL A 28 -13.41 7.80 1.81
C VAL A 28 -12.33 8.07 2.85
N TRP A 29 -11.73 7.01 3.41
CA TRP A 29 -10.65 7.13 4.39
C TRP A 29 -9.45 7.92 3.86
N TRP A 30 -9.00 7.59 2.65
CA TRP A 30 -7.81 8.20 2.05
C TRP A 30 -8.06 9.62 1.55
N SER A 31 -9.20 9.85 0.88
CA SER A 31 -9.48 11.15 0.24
C SER A 31 -9.98 12.22 1.21
N GLY A 32 -10.53 11.81 2.36
CA GLY A 32 -11.23 12.72 3.28
C GLY A 32 -12.54 13.27 2.71
N LEU A 33 -13.00 12.79 1.55
CA LEU A 33 -14.30 13.15 0.99
C LEU A 33 -15.44 12.62 1.85
N THR A 34 -16.59 13.28 1.75
CA THR A 34 -17.81 12.71 2.31
C THR A 34 -18.18 11.43 1.55
N LYS A 35 -18.90 10.51 2.21
CA LYS A 35 -19.37 9.28 1.55
C LYS A 35 -20.26 9.58 0.33
N THR A 36 -20.99 10.71 0.34
CA THR A 36 -21.80 11.17 -0.79
C THR A 36 -20.94 11.56 -1.99
N GLU A 37 -19.89 12.36 -1.78
CA GLU A 37 -18.98 12.76 -2.85
C GLU A 37 -18.18 11.57 -3.39
N ALA A 38 -17.74 10.65 -2.52
CA ALA A 38 -17.03 9.46 -2.95
C ALA A 38 -17.90 8.54 -3.83
N ARG A 39 -19.20 8.41 -3.51
CA ARG A 39 -20.16 7.68 -4.37
C ARG A 39 -20.36 8.38 -5.72
N LEU A 40 -20.52 9.71 -5.71
CA LEU A 40 -20.60 10.49 -6.95
C LEU A 40 -19.35 10.26 -7.82
N GLY A 41 -18.16 10.24 -7.22
CA GLY A 41 -16.92 9.95 -7.94
C GLY A 41 -16.91 8.57 -8.61
N LEU A 42 -17.43 7.54 -7.93
CA LEU A 42 -17.58 6.19 -8.52
C LEU A 42 -18.58 6.22 -9.68
N GLU A 43 -19.74 6.86 -9.51
CA GLU A 43 -20.77 6.98 -10.55
C GLU A 43 -20.23 7.68 -11.80
N LEU A 44 -19.48 8.77 -11.63
CA LEU A 44 -18.86 9.52 -12.73
C LEU A 44 -17.78 8.72 -13.47
N ASN A 45 -17.21 7.68 -12.85
CA ASN A 45 -16.21 6.78 -13.43
C ASN A 45 -16.75 5.38 -13.71
N ALA A 46 -18.06 5.14 -13.62
CA ALA A 46 -18.63 3.78 -13.68
C ALA A 46 -18.37 3.03 -15.00
N LYS A 47 -18.07 3.74 -16.09
CA LYS A 47 -17.68 3.13 -17.38
C LYS A 47 -16.22 2.70 -17.45
N GLU A 48 -15.39 3.24 -16.57
CA GLU A 48 -13.94 3.01 -16.49
C GLU A 48 -13.57 2.07 -15.34
N LEU A 49 -14.52 1.77 -14.45
CA LEU A 49 -14.32 0.91 -13.29
C LEU A 49 -15.14 -0.38 -13.42
N SER A 50 -14.52 -1.49 -13.02
CA SER A 50 -15.16 -2.76 -12.75
C SER A 50 -15.28 -2.99 -11.25
N SER A 51 -16.15 -3.91 -10.83
CA SER A 51 -16.26 -4.28 -9.43
C SER A 51 -16.49 -5.77 -9.22
N ILE A 52 -16.05 -6.26 -8.06
CA ILE A 52 -16.31 -7.61 -7.58
C ILE A 52 -16.83 -7.56 -6.14
N GLU A 53 -17.60 -8.58 -5.76
CA GLU A 53 -17.98 -8.82 -4.37
C GLU A 53 -17.01 -9.82 -3.74
N TYR A 54 -16.38 -9.42 -2.63
CA TYR A 54 -15.46 -10.30 -1.90
C TYR A 54 -15.65 -10.11 -0.39
N GLN A 55 -15.92 -11.21 0.31
CA GLN A 55 -16.14 -11.23 1.76
C GLN A 55 -17.15 -10.19 2.27
N GLY A 56 -18.20 -9.93 1.49
CA GLY A 56 -19.28 -9.00 1.87
C GLY A 56 -18.98 -7.52 1.63
N ALA A 57 -17.93 -7.20 0.86
CA ALA A 57 -17.63 -5.86 0.41
C ALA A 57 -17.42 -5.79 -1.11
N THR A 58 -17.84 -4.68 -1.70
CA THR A 58 -17.60 -4.35 -3.11
C THR A 58 -16.20 -3.74 -3.27
N TYR A 59 -15.35 -4.37 -4.07
CA TYR A 59 -14.05 -3.85 -4.48
C TYR A 59 -14.14 -3.31 -5.89
N TRP A 60 -13.64 -2.09 -6.10
CA TRP A 60 -13.60 -1.41 -7.39
C TRP A 60 -12.18 -1.43 -7.96
N SER A 61 -12.08 -1.58 -9.27
CA SER A 61 -10.81 -1.67 -9.99
C SER A 61 -10.90 -1.03 -11.36
N ASP A 62 -9.82 -0.37 -11.81
CA ASP A 62 -9.69 0.22 -13.15
C ASP A 62 -9.39 -0.82 -14.25
N ALA A 63 -9.07 -2.05 -13.85
CA ALA A 63 -8.94 -3.21 -14.73
C ALA A 63 -9.72 -4.41 -14.15
N PRO A 64 -10.16 -5.37 -14.99
CA PRO A 64 -10.78 -6.61 -14.50
C PRO A 64 -9.83 -7.32 -13.51
N VAL A 65 -10.35 -7.72 -12.35
CA VAL A 65 -9.54 -8.27 -11.25
C VAL A 65 -8.81 -9.55 -11.69
N GLU A 66 -9.38 -10.31 -12.62
CA GLU A 66 -8.80 -11.53 -13.19
C GLU A 66 -7.52 -11.29 -14.00
N THR A 67 -7.27 -10.04 -14.41
CA THR A 67 -6.07 -9.65 -15.14
C THR A 67 -4.93 -9.19 -14.22
N LEU A 68 -5.20 -9.04 -12.93
CA LEU A 68 -4.21 -8.58 -11.97
C LEU A 68 -3.20 -9.69 -11.67
N THR A 69 -1.92 -9.33 -11.66
CA THR A 69 -0.82 -10.22 -11.30
C THR A 69 -0.48 -10.07 -9.83
N THR A 70 -0.10 -11.18 -9.19
CA THR A 70 0.46 -11.13 -7.83
C THR A 70 1.91 -10.66 -7.86
N PHE A 71 2.28 -9.80 -6.91
CA PHE A 71 3.67 -9.51 -6.63
C PHE A 71 4.35 -10.73 -6.02
N GLY A 72 5.49 -11.14 -6.57
CA GLY A 72 6.37 -12.15 -5.99
C GLY A 72 7.67 -11.50 -5.51
N GLY A 73 8.16 -11.94 -4.35
CA GLY A 73 9.42 -11.48 -3.77
C GLY A 73 9.25 -10.53 -2.60
N ALA A 74 10.27 -9.70 -2.34
CA ALA A 74 10.28 -8.79 -1.20
C ALA A 74 10.60 -7.33 -1.52
N LEU A 75 10.04 -6.41 -0.72
CA LEU A 75 10.27 -4.96 -0.81
C LEU A 75 10.47 -4.33 0.56
N PHE A 76 11.38 -3.36 0.65
CA PHE A 76 11.55 -2.50 1.81
C PHE A 76 10.76 -1.20 1.62
N LEU A 77 9.58 -1.13 2.24
CA LEU A 77 8.73 0.06 2.17
C LEU A 77 9.04 1.04 3.31
N PRO A 78 9.15 2.35 3.04
CA PRO A 78 9.39 3.35 4.07
C PRO A 78 8.20 3.50 5.02
N ALA A 79 8.41 4.29 6.09
CA ALA A 79 7.31 4.74 6.94
C ALA A 79 6.25 5.50 6.12
N PHE A 80 4.98 5.32 6.48
CA PHE A 80 3.82 5.94 5.82
C PHE A 80 3.68 5.62 4.33
N ASP A 81 4.20 4.48 3.88
CA ASP A 81 3.99 4.04 2.49
C ASP A 81 2.50 3.84 2.17
N GLU A 82 2.10 4.25 0.96
CA GLU A 82 0.72 4.20 0.49
C GLU A 82 0.15 2.79 0.48
N TYR A 83 0.99 1.75 0.36
CA TYR A 83 0.56 0.36 0.44
C TYR A 83 -0.24 0.05 1.71
N LEU A 84 0.06 0.74 2.82
CA LEU A 84 -0.70 0.61 4.07
C LEU A 84 -1.57 1.84 4.36
N VAL A 85 -1.11 3.05 4.05
CA VAL A 85 -1.83 4.28 4.44
C VAL A 85 -3.14 4.44 3.67
N ALA A 86 -3.18 3.99 2.41
CA ALA A 86 -4.30 4.21 1.49
C ALA A 86 -5.59 3.44 1.80
N TYR A 87 -5.53 2.47 2.72
CA TYR A 87 -6.63 1.57 3.00
C TYR A 87 -7.12 1.73 4.42
N ARG A 88 -8.43 1.75 4.62
CA ARG A 88 -9.04 1.73 5.95
C ARG A 88 -8.90 0.32 6.55
N ASN A 89 -9.26 -0.70 5.76
CA ASN A 89 -9.04 -2.09 6.12
C ASN A 89 -7.72 -2.57 5.52
N ARG A 90 -6.81 -3.04 6.37
CA ARG A 90 -5.45 -3.47 5.98
C ARG A 90 -5.24 -4.97 6.09
N GLU A 91 -6.27 -5.74 6.42
CA GLU A 91 -6.14 -7.16 6.77
C GLU A 91 -5.60 -8.03 5.64
N HIS A 92 -5.77 -7.61 4.38
CA HIS A 92 -5.19 -8.31 3.22
C HIS A 92 -3.66 -8.25 3.21
N ALA A 93 -3.09 -7.13 3.65
CA ALA A 93 -1.65 -6.89 3.67
C ALA A 93 -1.03 -7.15 5.05
N LEU A 94 -1.76 -6.89 6.13
CA LEU A 94 -1.25 -6.89 7.50
C LEU A 94 -2.22 -7.62 8.42
N ALA A 95 -1.78 -8.76 8.95
CA ALA A 95 -2.60 -9.59 9.83
C ALA A 95 -3.07 -8.78 11.07
N PRO A 96 -4.33 -8.95 11.53
CA PRO A 96 -4.89 -8.18 12.64
C PRO A 96 -4.05 -8.21 13.93
N ASP A 97 -3.45 -9.37 14.25
CA ASP A 97 -2.61 -9.59 15.43
C ASP A 97 -1.23 -8.91 15.32
N GLN A 98 -0.78 -8.59 14.11
CA GLN A 98 0.49 -7.92 13.84
C GLN A 98 0.38 -6.40 13.75
N GLN A 99 -0.84 -5.83 13.72
CA GLN A 99 -1.03 -4.40 13.50
C GLN A 99 -0.28 -3.52 14.50
N LYS A 100 -0.24 -3.89 15.78
CA LYS A 100 0.44 -3.12 16.83
C LYS A 100 1.97 -3.11 16.71
N SER A 101 2.53 -4.05 15.94
CA SER A 101 3.97 -4.13 15.67
C SER A 101 4.40 -3.23 14.51
N VAL A 102 3.44 -2.75 13.70
CA VAL A 102 3.66 -2.00 12.45
C VAL A 102 3.06 -0.60 12.52
N ILE A 103 1.97 -0.44 13.25
CA ILE A 103 1.25 0.81 13.45
C ILE A 103 1.21 1.09 14.95
N SER A 104 1.80 2.21 15.36
CA SER A 104 1.79 2.63 16.75
C SER A 104 0.39 3.08 17.20
N SER A 105 0.17 3.13 18.52
CA SER A 105 -1.08 3.64 19.10
C SER A 105 -1.36 5.11 18.78
N ASN A 106 -0.33 5.91 18.47
CA ASN A 106 -0.48 7.30 18.03
C ASN A 106 -0.52 7.47 16.49
N GLY A 107 -0.70 6.38 15.73
CA GLY A 107 -0.93 6.42 14.29
C GLY A 107 0.33 6.54 13.42
N ILE A 108 1.51 6.24 13.97
CA ILE A 108 2.75 6.18 13.20
C ILE A 108 2.82 4.83 12.47
N PHE A 109 3.01 4.89 11.16
CA PHE A 109 3.27 3.72 10.32
C PHE A 109 4.78 3.49 10.23
N TYR A 110 5.27 2.37 10.75
CA TYR A 110 6.69 2.03 10.67
C TYR A 110 7.09 1.55 9.27
N PRO A 111 8.38 1.64 8.90
CA PRO A 111 8.88 0.98 7.70
C PRO A 111 8.65 -0.52 7.77
N VAL A 112 8.11 -1.10 6.70
CA VAL A 112 7.77 -2.52 6.61
C VAL A 112 8.54 -3.25 5.54
N ILE A 113 8.74 -4.55 5.75
CA ILE A 113 9.18 -5.48 4.73
C ILE A 113 7.94 -6.17 4.19
N LEU A 114 7.65 -6.00 2.90
CA LEU A 114 6.65 -6.81 2.22
C LEU A 114 7.31 -8.06 1.68
N ALA A 115 6.61 -9.20 1.78
CA ALA A 115 6.89 -10.43 1.09
C ALA A 115 5.60 -10.95 0.45
N ASP A 116 5.60 -11.18 -0.86
CA ASP A 116 4.45 -11.66 -1.64
C ASP A 116 3.16 -10.86 -1.36
N GLY A 117 3.29 -9.53 -1.25
CA GLY A 117 2.19 -8.60 -0.99
C GLY A 117 1.72 -8.53 0.47
N LYS A 118 2.37 -9.23 1.41
CA LYS A 118 2.03 -9.18 2.84
C LYS A 118 3.18 -8.64 3.68
N VAL A 119 2.84 -7.96 4.76
CA VAL A 119 3.83 -7.49 5.73
C VAL A 119 4.45 -8.70 6.43
N ALA A 120 5.76 -8.84 6.29
CA ALA A 120 6.55 -9.93 6.84
C ALA A 120 7.52 -9.47 7.93
N GLY A 121 7.67 -8.17 8.13
CA GLY A 121 8.53 -7.60 9.16
C GLY A 121 8.54 -6.07 9.16
N THR A 122 9.30 -5.50 10.09
CA THR A 122 9.68 -4.09 10.07
C THR A 122 11.18 -3.95 9.85
N TRP A 123 11.63 -2.76 9.48
CA TRP A 123 13.05 -2.51 9.27
C TRP A 123 13.47 -1.11 9.69
N LYS A 124 14.77 -0.94 9.85
CA LYS A 124 15.43 0.34 10.07
C LYS A 124 16.63 0.45 9.15
N ARG A 125 17.06 1.69 8.92
CA ARG A 125 18.19 1.99 8.06
C ARG A 125 19.15 2.98 8.69
N THR A 126 20.44 2.70 8.54
CA THR A 126 21.53 3.64 8.80
C THR A 126 22.44 3.74 7.59
N PHE A 127 22.75 4.96 7.13
CA PHE A 127 23.78 5.17 6.11
C PHE A 127 25.16 5.36 6.75
N ARG A 128 26.16 4.63 6.27
CA ARG A 128 27.56 4.74 6.74
C ARG A 128 28.52 4.71 5.54
N GLY A 129 28.93 5.90 5.10
CA GLY A 129 29.74 6.04 3.89
C GLY A 129 29.04 5.42 2.67
N PRO A 130 29.66 4.46 1.97
CA PRO A 130 29.06 3.81 0.81
C PRO A 130 27.99 2.76 1.18
N ARG A 131 27.75 2.50 2.47
CA ARG A 131 26.90 1.39 2.92
C ARG A 131 25.53 1.87 3.39
N ALA A 132 24.51 1.07 3.07
CA ALA A 132 23.19 1.13 3.66
C ALA A 132 23.03 -0.07 4.60
N ILE A 133 23.16 0.19 5.89
CA ILE A 133 22.96 -0.81 6.94
C ILE A 133 21.44 -0.94 7.16
N ILE A 134 20.92 -2.14 7.01
CA ILE A 134 19.49 -2.47 7.06
C ILE A 134 19.29 -3.48 8.19
N GLU A 135 18.61 -3.04 9.24
CA GLU A 135 18.26 -3.87 10.39
C GLU A 135 16.83 -4.36 10.22
N THR A 136 16.58 -5.65 10.42
CA THR A 136 15.25 -6.24 10.20
C THR A 136 14.66 -6.86 11.46
N THR A 137 13.35 -6.73 11.63
CA THR A 137 12.57 -7.44 12.66
C THR A 137 11.54 -8.31 11.95
N ALA A 138 11.78 -9.61 11.91
CA ALA A 138 10.88 -10.54 11.25
C ALA A 138 9.59 -10.76 12.05
N LEU A 139 8.46 -10.74 11.34
CA LEU A 139 7.14 -11.18 11.82
C LEU A 139 6.68 -12.45 11.09
N GLY A 140 7.39 -12.86 10.05
CA GLY A 140 7.14 -14.05 9.23
C GLY A 140 8.39 -14.47 8.44
N LYS A 141 8.20 -15.25 7.38
CA LYS A 141 9.30 -15.60 6.45
C LYS A 141 9.66 -14.38 5.60
N LEU A 142 10.95 -14.19 5.36
CA LEU A 142 11.50 -13.13 4.52
C LEU A 142 12.18 -13.76 3.29
N PRO A 143 11.42 -14.20 2.28
CA PRO A 143 12.02 -14.64 1.02
C PRO A 143 12.73 -13.46 0.34
N GLU A 144 13.80 -13.75 -0.39
CA GLU A 144 14.46 -12.78 -1.29
C GLU A 144 14.92 -11.48 -0.59
N LEU A 145 15.22 -11.55 0.70
CA LEU A 145 15.58 -10.40 1.53
C LEU A 145 16.85 -9.70 1.02
N GLU A 146 17.85 -10.47 0.60
CA GLU A 146 19.12 -9.97 0.07
C GLU A 146 18.93 -9.20 -1.24
N GLU A 147 18.07 -9.69 -2.13
CA GLU A 147 17.74 -9.03 -3.40
C GLU A 147 16.95 -7.74 -3.14
N ALA A 148 15.95 -7.78 -2.25
CA ALA A 148 15.20 -6.61 -1.83
C ALA A 148 16.12 -5.55 -1.20
N ALA A 149 17.08 -5.97 -0.37
CA ALA A 149 18.04 -5.08 0.28
C ALA A 149 18.99 -4.44 -0.74
N ALA A 150 19.45 -5.21 -1.73
CA ALA A 150 20.27 -4.71 -2.83
C ALA A 150 19.51 -3.71 -3.69
N SER A 151 18.27 -4.00 -4.06
CA SER A 151 17.38 -3.09 -4.79
C SER A 151 17.21 -1.76 -4.03
N PHE A 152 16.85 -1.84 -2.75
CA PHE A 152 16.74 -0.67 -1.88
C PHE A 152 18.04 0.14 -1.81
N ALA A 153 19.18 -0.51 -1.58
CA ALA A 153 20.46 0.17 -1.44
C ALA A 153 20.91 0.82 -2.77
N SER A 154 20.64 0.18 -3.90
CA SER A 154 20.96 0.70 -5.23
C SER A 154 20.22 1.99 -5.57
N PHE A 155 18.96 2.11 -5.14
CA PHE A 155 18.18 3.35 -5.26
C PHE A 155 18.87 4.54 -4.57
N TRP A 156 19.63 4.28 -3.51
CA TRP A 156 20.41 5.29 -2.78
C TRP A 156 21.88 5.37 -3.21
N GLU A 157 22.27 4.69 -4.29
CA GLU A 157 23.66 4.57 -4.76
C GLU A 157 24.60 4.02 -3.65
N LYS A 158 24.13 2.99 -2.94
CA LYS A 158 24.83 2.36 -1.80
C LYS A 158 24.94 0.85 -1.95
N THR A 159 25.84 0.26 -1.18
CA THR A 159 25.97 -1.18 -0.99
C THR A 159 25.15 -1.64 0.21
N PRO A 160 24.31 -2.68 0.09
CA PRO A 160 23.52 -3.18 1.22
C PRO A 160 24.40 -3.88 2.26
N GLU A 161 24.03 -3.75 3.52
CA GLU A 161 24.57 -4.51 4.66
C GLU A 161 23.39 -4.89 5.55
N LEU A 162 22.98 -6.16 5.54
CA LEU A 162 21.94 -6.67 6.44
C LEU A 162 22.55 -6.92 7.83
N SER A 163 21.82 -6.51 8.87
CA SER A 163 22.20 -6.68 10.28
C SER A 163 21.06 -7.22 11.13
#